data_AF-A0A660U4E2-F1
#
_entry.id   AF-A0A660U4E2-F1
#
_cell.length_a   1.000
_cell.length_b   1.000
_cell.length_c   1.000
_cell.angle_alpha   90.00
_cell.angle_beta   90.00
_cell.angle_gamma   90.00
#
_symmetry.space_group_name_H-M   'P 1'
#
loop_
_entity.id
_entity.type
_entity.pdbx_description
1 polymer ?
#
loop_
_entity_poly.entity_id
_entity_poly.type
_entity_poly.pdbx_seq_one_letter_code
_entity_poly.pdbx_strand_id
1 'polypeptide(L)'
;MDKNHKEKLTTKIFAWAKTIIIAFIIAFFLKATLVEATFVKSGSMMPTLLAGDYVIINKAAYGLHLPFIKEILFPWGKIKRGDVVTFILPNNPHITYIKRVVGLPGDTIEIKDNI
;
A
#
# COMPACT_ATOMS: atom_id res chain seq x y z
N MET A 1 36.32 -27.79 24.47
CA MET A 1 35.58 -27.04 23.42
C MET A 1 35.64 -25.57 23.81
N ASP A 2 36.41 -24.78 23.05
CA ASP A 2 37.01 -23.51 23.46
C ASP A 2 35.97 -22.36 23.64
N LYS A 3 36.02 -21.65 24.77
CA LYS A 3 35.11 -20.51 25.10
C LYS A 3 35.24 -19.39 24.07
N ASN A 4 36.44 -19.22 23.51
CA ASN A 4 36.77 -18.19 22.52
C ASN A 4 36.06 -18.41 21.17
N HIS A 5 35.75 -19.67 20.82
CA HIS A 5 35.01 -20.00 19.61
C HIS A 5 33.50 -19.73 19.77
N LYS A 6 32.95 -19.99 20.97
CA LYS A 6 31.54 -19.69 21.27
C LYS A 6 31.25 -18.18 21.29
N GLU A 7 32.12 -17.35 21.87
CA GLU A 7 31.96 -15.89 21.83
C GLU A 7 31.99 -15.34 20.40
N LYS A 8 32.96 -15.78 19.58
CA LYS A 8 33.04 -15.37 18.17
C LYS A 8 31.81 -15.79 17.37
N LEU A 9 31.22 -16.95 17.64
CA LEU A 9 29.97 -17.39 17.03
C LEU A 9 28.80 -16.50 17.45
N THR A 10 28.66 -16.18 18.74
CA THR A 10 27.57 -15.32 19.23
C THR A 10 27.64 -13.91 18.68
N THR A 11 28.83 -13.31 18.57
CA THR A 11 28.99 -11.96 17.99
C THR A 11 28.67 -11.95 16.50
N LYS A 12 29.08 -12.99 15.76
CA LYS A 12 28.73 -13.14 14.34
C LYS A 12 27.22 -13.29 14.16
N ILE A 13 26.57 -14.14 14.94
CA ILE A 13 25.11 -14.33 14.90
C ILE A 13 24.40 -13.01 15.21
N PHE A 14 24.85 -12.26 16.21
CA PHE A 14 24.26 -10.96 16.56
C PHE A 14 24.41 -9.92 15.44
N ALA A 15 25.57 -9.88 14.77
CA ALA A 15 25.79 -8.99 13.64
C ALA A 15 24.89 -9.32 12.43
N TRP A 16 24.73 -10.61 12.10
CA TRP A 16 23.81 -11.05 11.05
C TRP A 16 22.35 -10.78 11.43
N ALA A 17 21.95 -11.07 12.67
CA ALA A 17 20.61 -10.77 13.16
C ALA A 17 20.29 -9.28 13.08
N LYS A 18 21.21 -8.40 13.51
CA LYS A 18 21.06 -6.95 13.38
C LYS A 18 20.86 -6.52 11.92
N THR A 19 21.64 -7.08 11.00
CA THR A 19 21.55 -6.76 9.57
C THR A 19 20.20 -7.19 8.98
N ILE A 20 19.75 -8.40 9.31
CA ILE A 20 18.46 -8.93 8.89
C ILE A 20 17.32 -8.06 9.43
N ILE A 21 17.36 -7.71 10.72
CA ILE A 21 16.34 -6.85 11.34
C ILE A 21 16.25 -5.49 10.64
N ILE A 22 17.39 -4.85 10.36
CA ILE A 22 17.40 -3.56 9.64
C ILE A 22 16.81 -3.72 8.24
N ALA A 23 17.20 -4.76 7.50
CA ALA A 23 16.65 -5.02 6.18
C ALA A 23 15.13 -5.26 6.21
N PHE A 24 14.64 -6.01 7.20
CA PHE A 24 13.20 -6.24 7.40
C PHE A 24 12.44 -4.95 7.73
N ILE A 25 12.99 -4.09 8.58
CA ILE A 25 12.40 -2.80 8.91
C ILE A 25 12.28 -1.95 7.63
N ILE A 26 13.36 -1.83 6.87
CA ILE A 26 13.35 -1.08 5.61
C ILE A 26 12.31 -1.68 4.65
N ALA A 27 12.33 -2.99 4.41
CA ALA A 27 11.37 -3.66 3.54
C ALA A 27 9.93 -3.48 4.00
N PHE A 28 9.67 -3.51 5.31
CA PHE A 28 8.35 -3.28 5.90
C PHE A 28 7.87 -1.85 5.60
N PHE A 29 8.71 -0.84 5.83
CA PHE A 29 8.37 0.55 5.49
C PHE A 29 8.13 0.70 3.98
N LEU A 30 9.00 0.17 3.13
CA LEU A 30 8.82 0.25 1.68
C LEU A 30 7.49 -0.39 1.23
N LYS A 31 7.16 -1.57 1.76
CA LYS A 31 5.90 -2.26 1.46
C LYS A 31 4.68 -1.50 2.01
N ALA A 32 4.80 -0.89 3.19
CA ALA A 32 3.69 -0.17 3.79
C ALA A 32 3.39 1.14 3.05
N THR A 33 4.41 1.86 2.60
CA THR A 33 4.29 3.26 2.16
C THR A 33 4.33 3.46 0.64
N LEU A 34 5.08 2.64 -0.11
CA LEU A 34 5.32 2.88 -1.54
C LEU A 34 4.44 2.01 -2.43
N VAL A 35 4.46 0.69 -2.22
CA VAL A 35 3.91 -0.27 -3.19
C VAL A 35 3.11 -1.37 -2.50
N GLU A 36 1.91 -1.63 -3.00
CA GLU A 36 1.10 -2.79 -2.63
C GLU A 36 0.72 -3.61 -3.86
N ALA A 37 1.05 -4.91 -3.85
CA ALA A 37 0.55 -5.85 -4.85
C ALA A 37 -0.70 -6.55 -4.30
N THR A 38 -1.82 -6.47 -5.03
CA THR A 38 -3.08 -7.09 -4.61
C THR A 38 -3.77 -7.79 -5.77
N PHE A 39 -4.70 -8.68 -5.43
CA PHE A 39 -5.51 -9.43 -6.39
C PHE A 39 -6.90 -8.81 -6.50
N VAL A 40 -7.36 -8.59 -7.74
CA VAL A 40 -8.67 -7.99 -8.01
C VAL A 40 -9.76 -9.04 -7.82
N LYS A 41 -10.53 -8.91 -6.75
CA LYS A 41 -11.60 -9.88 -6.39
C LYS A 41 -12.88 -9.74 -7.22
N SER A 42 -13.09 -8.58 -7.85
CA SER A 42 -14.36 -8.21 -8.48
C SER A 42 -14.13 -7.49 -9.81
N GLY A 43 -14.95 -7.82 -10.81
CA GLY A 43 -14.94 -7.19 -12.14
C GLY A 43 -15.64 -5.83 -12.21
N SER A 44 -15.83 -5.12 -11.10
CA SER A 44 -16.52 -3.80 -11.10
C SER A 44 -15.78 -2.70 -11.86
N MET A 45 -14.54 -2.96 -12.28
CA MET A 45 -13.68 -2.06 -13.05
C MET A 45 -13.46 -2.56 -14.48
N MET A 46 -14.26 -3.52 -14.96
CA MET A 46 -14.23 -3.97 -16.35
C MET A 46 -14.61 -2.80 -17.30
N PRO A 47 -13.98 -2.70 -18.49
CA PRO A 47 -12.96 -3.59 -19.03
C PRO A 47 -11.52 -3.26 -18.59
N THR A 48 -11.30 -2.23 -17.75
CA THR A 48 -9.95 -1.79 -17.36
C THR A 48 -9.23 -2.79 -16.45
N LEU A 49 -9.94 -3.39 -15.49
CA LEU A 49 -9.41 -4.41 -14.59
C LEU A 49 -10.36 -5.61 -14.56
N LEU A 50 -9.82 -6.79 -14.82
CA LEU A 50 -10.57 -8.04 -14.82
C LEU A 50 -10.50 -8.69 -13.44
N ALA A 51 -11.53 -9.46 -13.10
CA ALA A 51 -11.48 -10.29 -11.90
C ALA A 51 -10.39 -11.36 -12.08
N GLY A 52 -9.49 -11.48 -11.10
CA GLY A 52 -8.34 -12.38 -11.14
C GLY A 52 -7.02 -11.69 -11.51
N ASP A 53 -7.03 -10.42 -11.92
CA ASP A 53 -5.80 -9.69 -12.23
C ASP A 53 -4.97 -9.40 -10.97
N TYR A 54 -3.65 -9.43 -11.13
CA TYR A 54 -2.70 -8.90 -10.16
C TYR A 54 -2.36 -7.47 -10.52
N VAL A 55 -2.56 -6.55 -9.57
CA VAL A 55 -2.28 -5.13 -9.75
C VAL A 55 -1.25 -4.66 -8.74
N ILE A 56 -0.39 -3.75 -9.19
CA ILE A 56 0.59 -3.06 -8.37
C ILE A 56 0.08 -1.64 -8.14
N ILE A 57 -0.15 -1.30 -6.88
CA ILE A 57 -0.67 0.00 -6.45
C ILE A 57 0.49 0.86 -6.00
N ASN A 58 0.59 2.06 -6.57
CA ASN A 58 1.50 3.09 -6.09
C ASN A 58 0.82 3.93 -4.99
N LYS A 59 1.13 3.63 -3.74
CA LYS A 59 0.60 4.36 -2.57
C LYS A 59 1.23 5.73 -2.38
N ALA A 60 2.45 5.91 -2.89
CA ALA A 60 3.18 7.17 -2.82
C ALA A 60 2.77 8.17 -3.91
N ALA A 61 1.79 7.85 -4.76
CA ALA A 61 1.38 8.72 -5.86
C ALA A 61 0.86 10.09 -5.39
N TYR A 62 0.15 10.14 -4.25
CA TYR A 62 -0.48 11.36 -3.74
C TYR A 62 0.17 11.91 -2.48
N GLY A 63 0.98 11.11 -1.80
CA GLY A 63 1.72 11.54 -0.62
C GLY A 63 2.30 10.37 0.15
N LEU A 64 3.03 10.68 1.22
CA LEU A 64 3.56 9.66 2.12
C LEU A 64 2.51 9.23 3.15
N HIS A 65 2.08 7.98 3.04
CA HIS A 65 1.34 7.28 4.10
C HIS A 65 2.34 6.52 4.98
N LEU A 66 2.27 6.69 6.31
CA LEU A 66 3.04 5.85 7.23
C LEU A 66 2.21 4.62 7.65
N PRO A 67 2.87 3.48 7.93
CA PRO A 67 2.17 2.37 8.57
C PRO A 67 1.50 2.87 9.86
N PHE A 68 0.30 2.35 10.15
CA PHE A 68 -0.52 2.68 11.33
C PHE A 68 -1.19 4.05 11.35
N ILE A 69 -0.80 4.99 10.48
CA ILE A 69 -1.42 6.32 10.38
C ILE A 69 -2.37 6.33 9.18
N LYS A 70 -3.63 6.72 9.40
CA LYS A 70 -4.65 6.77 8.34
C LYS A 70 -4.52 8.00 7.43
N GLU A 71 -3.91 9.07 7.94
CA GLU A 71 -3.78 10.33 7.22
C GLU A 71 -2.50 10.38 6.36
N ILE A 72 -2.54 11.23 5.33
CA ILE A 72 -1.38 11.56 4.50
C ILE A 72 -0.57 12.61 5.24
N LEU A 73 0.66 12.29 5.61
CA LEU A 73 1.53 13.24 6.34
C LEU A 73 2.18 14.27 5.42
N PHE A 74 2.61 13.82 4.25
CA PHE A 74 3.28 14.67 3.26
C PHE A 74 2.55 14.56 1.92
N PRO A 75 1.50 15.37 1.69
CA PRO A 75 0.82 15.40 0.41
C PRO A 75 1.66 16.14 -0.62
N TRP A 76 1.93 15.50 -1.76
CA TRP A 76 2.62 16.13 -2.89
C TRP A 76 1.88 15.95 -4.22
N GLY A 77 0.93 15.02 -4.28
CA GLY A 77 0.06 14.82 -5.44
C GLY A 77 -1.36 15.27 -5.14
N LYS A 78 -2.08 15.65 -6.18
CA LYS A 78 -3.52 15.91 -6.12
C LYS A 78 -4.23 14.86 -6.94
N ILE A 79 -5.29 14.30 -6.37
CA ILE A 79 -6.18 13.38 -7.07
C ILE A 79 -6.88 14.14 -8.21
N LYS A 80 -6.93 13.53 -9.38
CA LYS A 80 -7.57 14.06 -10.58
C LYS A 80 -8.74 13.18 -10.99
N ARG A 81 -9.67 13.77 -11.74
CA ARG A 81 -10.72 12.99 -12.40
C ARG A 81 -10.09 11.98 -13.35
N GLY A 82 -10.63 10.77 -13.36
CA GLY A 82 -10.13 9.66 -14.14
C GLY A 82 -9.09 8.79 -13.43
N ASP A 83 -8.49 9.26 -12.32
CA ASP A 83 -7.53 8.45 -11.57
C ASP A 83 -8.19 7.19 -11.02
N VAL A 84 -7.46 6.06 -11.05
CA VAL A 84 -7.88 4.83 -10.40
C VAL A 84 -7.22 4.78 -9.02
N VAL A 85 -8.05 4.85 -7.98
CA VAL A 85 -7.60 4.95 -6.60
C VAL A 85 -8.08 3.77 -5.79
N THR A 86 -7.34 3.48 -4.73
CA THR A 86 -7.73 2.48 -3.73
C THR A 86 -8.07 3.14 -2.42
N PHE A 87 -9.16 2.72 -1.79
CA PHE A 87 -9.52 3.20 -0.45
C PHE A 87 -10.10 2.08 0.39
N ILE A 88 -9.98 2.25 1.70
CA ILE A 88 -10.51 1.33 2.70
C ILE A 88 -11.99 1.67 2.92
N LEU A 89 -12.86 0.68 2.87
CA LEU A 89 -14.29 0.90 3.12
C LEU A 89 -14.51 1.39 4.57
N PRO A 90 -15.18 2.54 4.79
CA PRO A 90 -15.36 3.08 6.14
C PRO A 90 -16.07 2.11 7.10
N ASN A 91 -17.03 1.34 6.60
CA ASN A 91 -17.81 0.38 7.39
C ASN A 91 -17.10 -0.96 7.59
N ASN A 92 -16.06 -1.27 6.81
CA ASN A 92 -15.29 -2.50 6.97
C ASN A 92 -13.81 -2.27 6.59
N PRO A 93 -12.93 -2.08 7.59
CA PRO A 93 -11.53 -1.73 7.35
C PRO A 93 -10.70 -2.88 6.75
N HIS A 94 -11.27 -4.09 6.66
CA HIS A 94 -10.61 -5.24 6.04
C HIS A 94 -10.84 -5.33 4.53
N ILE A 95 -11.62 -4.42 3.95
CA ILE A 95 -11.94 -4.41 2.53
C ILE A 95 -11.39 -3.15 1.87
N THR A 96 -10.47 -3.36 0.94
CA THR A 96 -9.95 -2.33 0.04
C THR A 96 -10.71 -2.37 -1.28
N TYR A 97 -11.26 -1.23 -1.70
CA TYR A 97 -11.92 -1.05 -2.99
C TYR A 97 -10.96 -0.39 -3.98
N ILE A 98 -11.11 -0.72 -5.26
CA ILE A 98 -10.44 -0.08 -6.39
C ILE A 98 -11.53 0.59 -7.22
N LYS A 99 -11.47 1.91 -7.38
CA LYS A 99 -12.48 2.69 -8.11
C LYS A 99 -11.85 3.82 -8.91
N ARG A 100 -12.56 4.27 -9.95
CA ARG A 100 -12.20 5.45 -10.73
C ARG A 100 -12.82 6.70 -10.13
N VAL A 101 -12.03 7.77 -10.03
CA VAL A 101 -12.48 9.07 -9.56
C VAL A 101 -13.30 9.75 -10.64
N VAL A 102 -14.58 10.01 -10.36
CA VAL A 102 -15.50 10.69 -11.29
C VAL A 102 -15.79 12.14 -10.88
N GLY A 103 -15.71 12.45 -9.59
CA GLY A 103 -15.90 13.78 -9.02
C GLY A 103 -14.83 14.11 -7.98
N LEU A 104 -14.52 15.39 -7.87
CA LEU A 104 -13.62 16.02 -6.92
C LEU A 104 -14.41 16.99 -6.02
N PRO A 105 -13.83 17.47 -4.91
CA PRO A 105 -14.51 18.44 -4.04
C PRO A 105 -14.97 19.68 -4.81
N GLY A 106 -16.26 20.02 -4.67
CA GLY A 106 -16.91 21.14 -5.38
C GLY A 106 -17.64 20.73 -6.66
N ASP A 107 -17.50 19.48 -7.12
CA ASP A 107 -18.21 18.98 -8.28
C ASP A 107 -19.66 18.58 -7.94
N THR A 108 -20.60 18.96 -8.79
CA THR A 108 -21.96 18.41 -8.81
C THR A 108 -22.00 17.21 -9.75
N ILE A 109 -22.41 16.05 -9.24
CA ILE A 109 -22.54 14.81 -10.00
C ILE A 109 -24.02 14.46 -10.11
N GLU A 110 -24.48 14.18 -11.33
CA GLU A 110 -25.82 13.71 -11.62
C GLU A 110 -25.71 12.31 -12.25
N ILE A 111 -26.55 11.39 -11.80
CA ILE A 111 -26.70 10.04 -12.38
C ILE A 111 -27.98 10.06 -13.20
N LYS A 112 -27.93 9.67 -14.47
CA LYS A 112 -29.11 9.61 -15.35
C LYS A 112 -29.30 8.19 -15.84
N ASP A 113 -30.54 7.70 -15.78
CA ASP A 113 -30.89 6.38 -16.30
C ASP A 113 -30.13 5.20 -15.65
N ASN A 114 -29.71 5.35 -14.38
CA ASN A 114 -28.80 4.43 -13.68
C ASN A 114 -27.42 4.28 -14.38
N ILE A 115 -26.99 5.30 -15.12
CA ILE A 115 -25.70 5.39 -15.82
C ILE A 115 -24.98 6.69 -15.42
#